data_AF-A0A925GC98-F1
#
_entry.id   AF-A0A925GC98-F1
#
_cell.length_a   1.000
_cell.length_b   1.000
_cell.length_c   1.000
_cell.angle_alpha   90.00
_cell.angle_beta   90.00
_cell.angle_gamma   90.00
#
_symmetry.space_group_name_H-M   'P 1'
#
loop_
_entity.id
_entity.type
_entity.pdbx_description
1 polymer ?
#
loop_
_entity_poly.entity_id
_entity_poly.type
_entity_poly.pdbx_seq_one_letter_code
_entity_poly.pdbx_strand_id
1 'polypeptide(L)'
;MFTLLKAGCLAIYALALASLFWTFPNGVGPVIQIMAVALLAVHALEVPFVFKHIKLHAGPVSHSVGLTLLFGFLHWMPLAKANRQAANP
;
A
#
# COMPACT_ATOMS: atom_id res chain seq x y z
N MET A 1 -16.12 1.46 -0.56
CA MET A 1 -15.34 1.52 -1.82
C MET A 1 -13.85 1.20 -1.62
N PHE A 2 -13.18 1.78 -0.62
CA PHE A 2 -11.74 1.50 -0.36
C PHE A 2 -11.41 0.07 0.08
N THR A 3 -12.33 -0.65 0.73
CA THR A 3 -12.09 -2.01 1.23
C THR A 3 -11.83 -3.03 0.11
N LEU A 4 -12.45 -2.86 -1.06
CA LEU A 4 -12.30 -3.79 -2.19
C LEU A 4 -10.89 -3.72 -2.79
N LEU A 5 -10.34 -2.50 -2.94
CA LEU A 5 -8.97 -2.30 -3.42
C LEU A 5 -7.93 -2.81 -2.41
N LYS A 6 -8.18 -2.64 -1.10
CA LYS A 6 -7.35 -3.21 -0.04
C LYS A 6 -7.34 -4.73 -0.08
N ALA A 7 -8.52 -5.34 -0.24
CA ALA A 7 -8.65 -6.79 -0.39
C ALA A 7 -7.92 -7.29 -1.64
N GLY A 8 -8.00 -6.56 -2.76
CA GLY A 8 -7.26 -6.86 -3.98
C GLY A 8 -5.74 -6.84 -3.80
N CYS A 9 -5.18 -5.82 -3.15
CA CYS A 9 -3.74 -5.74 -2.87
C CYS A 9 -3.29 -6.91 -1.99
N LEU A 10 -4.05 -7.22 -0.94
CA LEU A 10 -3.76 -8.32 -0.03
C LEU A 10 -3.85 -9.68 -0.76
N ALA A 11 -4.82 -9.85 -1.65
CA ALA A 11 -4.95 -11.04 -2.47
C ALA A 11 -3.76 -11.22 -3.43
N ILE A 12 -3.25 -10.15 -4.05
CA ILE A 12 -2.05 -10.20 -4.91
C ILE A 12 -0.82 -10.64 -4.11
N TYR A 13 -0.62 -10.10 -2.90
CA TYR A 13 0.47 -10.53 -2.02
C TYR A 13 0.32 -11.98 -1.57
N ALA A 14 -0.90 -12.41 -1.22
CA ALA A 14 -1.19 -13.78 -0.83
C ALA A 14 -0.97 -14.76 -1.99
N LEU A 15 -1.38 -14.40 -3.21
CA LEU A 15 -1.17 -15.18 -4.42
C LEU A 15 0.31 -15.27 -4.81
N ALA A 16 1.07 -14.18 -4.63
CA ALA A 16 2.52 -14.19 -4.85
C ALA A 16 3.25 -15.09 -3.85
N LEU A 17 2.82 -15.11 -2.58
CA LEU A 17 3.33 -16.05 -1.58
C LEU A 17 2.92 -17.48 -1.91
N ALA A 18 1.66 -17.71 -2.29
CA ALA A 18 1.19 -19.04 -2.69
C ALA A 18 1.97 -19.56 -3.91
N SER A 19 2.36 -18.70 -4.86
CA SER A 19 3.11 -19.11 -6.05
C SER A 19 4.55 -19.53 -5.77
N LEU A 20 5.10 -19.22 -4.59
CA LEU A 20 6.39 -19.75 -4.12
C LEU A 20 6.29 -21.21 -3.66
N PHE A 21 5.13 -21.60 -3.11
CA PHE A 21 4.91 -22.97 -2.60
C PHE A 21 4.17 -23.87 -3.59
N TRP A 22 3.48 -23.27 -4.56
CA TRP A 22 2.64 -23.97 -5.53
C TRP A 22 2.84 -23.44 -6.94
N THR A 23 3.11 -24.32 -7.90
CA THR A 23 3.20 -23.95 -9.31
C THR A 23 1.82 -23.69 -9.89
N PHE A 24 1.57 -22.44 -10.26
CA PHE A 24 0.32 -22.07 -10.91
C PHE A 24 0.30 -22.54 -12.38
N PRO A 25 -0.88 -22.94 -12.91
CA PRO A 25 -1.03 -23.34 -14.30
C PRO A 25 -0.62 -22.20 -15.25
N ASN A 26 -0.08 -22.55 -16.41
CA ASN A 26 0.39 -21.62 -17.45
C ASN A 26 1.58 -20.71 -17.05
N GLY A 27 2.30 -21.03 -15.97
CA GLY A 27 3.48 -20.25 -15.58
C GLY A 27 3.16 -18.81 -15.15
N VAL A 28 1.96 -18.56 -14.64
CA VAL A 28 1.56 -17.22 -14.17
C VAL A 28 2.18 -16.82 -12.84
N GLY A 29 2.79 -17.77 -12.11
CA GLY A 29 3.44 -17.53 -10.82
C GLY A 29 4.46 -16.39 -10.85
N PRO A 30 5.47 -16.43 -11.73
CA PRO A 30 6.43 -15.33 -11.92
C PRO A 30 5.78 -13.98 -12.27
N VAL A 31 4.72 -13.98 -13.08
CA VAL A 31 3.99 -12.74 -13.44
C VAL A 31 3.35 -12.12 -12.19
N ILE A 32 2.69 -12.93 -11.37
CA ILE A 32 2.07 -12.48 -10.11
C ILE A 32 3.14 -11.97 -9.13
N GLN A 33 4.29 -12.63 -9.04
CA GLN A 33 5.41 -12.17 -8.22
C GLN A 33 5.95 -10.81 -8.69
N ILE A 34 6.15 -10.63 -10.00
CA ILE A 34 6.58 -9.35 -10.58
C ILE A 34 5.56 -8.26 -10.28
N MET A 35 4.26 -8.54 -10.45
CA MET A 35 3.20 -7.58 -10.11
C MET A 35 3.21 -7.22 -8.62
N ALA A 36 3.36 -8.19 -7.72
CA ALA A 36 3.43 -7.96 -6.29
C ALA A 36 4.65 -7.09 -5.91
N VAL A 37 5.82 -7.39 -6.48
CA VAL A 37 7.05 -6.61 -6.25
C VAL A 37 6.91 -5.19 -6.82
N ALA A 38 6.36 -5.04 -8.03
CA ALA A 38 6.13 -3.73 -8.64
C ALA A 38 5.15 -2.89 -7.80
N LEU A 39 4.09 -3.51 -7.31
CA LEU A 39 3.08 -2.86 -6.45
C LEU A 39 3.69 -2.45 -5.11
N LEU A 40 4.51 -3.32 -4.49
CA LEU A 40 5.28 -2.99 -3.29
C LEU A 40 6.29 -1.85 -3.54
N ALA A 41 6.97 -1.85 -4.68
CA ALA A 41 7.94 -0.81 -5.05
C ALA A 41 7.25 0.55 -5.24
N VAL A 42 6.09 0.58 -5.90
CA VAL A 42 5.27 1.78 -6.02
C VAL A 42 4.87 2.28 -4.62
N HIS A 43 4.35 1.42 -3.76
CA HIS A 43 4.00 1.81 -2.39
C HIS A 43 5.22 2.30 -1.59
N ALA A 44 6.40 1.69 -1.78
CA ALA A 44 7.64 2.13 -1.15
C ALA A 44 8.09 3.51 -1.63
N LEU A 45 7.85 3.88 -2.89
CA LEU A 45 8.08 5.22 -3.42
C LEU A 45 7.07 6.24 -2.88
N GLU A 46 5.89 5.82 -2.47
CA GLU A 46 4.89 6.69 -1.83
C GLU A 46 5.24 7.02 -0.36
N VAL A 47 5.95 6.12 0.34
CA VAL A 47 6.40 6.34 1.73
C VAL A 47 7.20 7.63 1.90
N PRO A 48 8.27 7.96 1.13
CA PRO A 48 9.00 9.21 1.28
C PRO A 48 8.14 10.45 0.95
N PHE A 49 7.17 10.31 0.03
CA PHE A 49 6.24 11.39 -0.31
C PHE A 49 5.32 11.72 0.87
N VAL A 50 4.80 10.68 1.53
CA VAL A 50 4.02 10.77 2.76
C VAL A 50 4.86 11.25 3.93
N PHE A 51 6.08 10.73 4.09
CA PHE A 51 7.00 11.19 5.13
C PHE A 51 7.28 12.68 5.02
N LYS A 52 7.46 13.20 3.80
CA LYS A 52 7.63 14.65 3.59
C LYS A 52 6.42 15.45 4.06
N HIS A 53 5.21 14.89 3.96
CA HIS A 53 3.98 15.54 4.40
C HIS A 53 3.71 15.37 5.92
N ILE A 54 4.00 14.19 6.48
CA ILE A 54 3.80 13.86 7.90
C ILE A 54 4.91 14.42 8.80
N LYS A 55 6.14 14.60 8.31
CA LYS A 55 7.23 15.19 9.11
C LYS A 55 6.94 16.64 9.52
N LEU A 56 5.94 17.28 8.91
CA LEU A 56 5.40 18.56 9.38
C LEU A 56 4.43 18.44 10.56
N HIS A 57 3.84 17.27 10.86
CA HIS A 57 2.80 17.12 11.90
C HIS A 57 3.01 15.85 12.75
N ALA A 58 3.26 16.06 14.05
CA ALA A 58 3.69 15.07 15.04
C ALA A 58 2.62 14.01 15.39
N GLY A 59 2.62 12.88 14.70
CA GLY A 59 1.88 11.67 15.06
C GLY A 59 2.71 10.38 14.89
N PRO A 60 2.26 9.22 15.41
CA PRO A 60 2.98 7.95 15.34
C PRO A 60 3.16 7.46 13.89
N VAL A 61 4.29 7.84 13.31
CA VAL A 61 4.62 7.71 11.88
C VAL A 61 4.70 6.24 11.43
N SER A 62 5.11 5.33 12.32
CA SER A 62 5.35 3.91 12.03
C SER A 62 4.09 3.17 11.57
N HIS A 63 2.93 3.45 12.17
CA HIS A 63 1.68 2.77 11.84
C HIS A 63 1.15 3.20 10.46
N SER A 64 1.21 4.51 10.16
CA SER A 64 0.83 5.04 8.86
C SER A 64 1.77 4.57 7.74
N VAL A 65 3.06 4.40 8.03
CA VAL A 65 4.04 3.89 7.05
C VAL A 65 3.75 2.43 6.70
N GLY A 66 3.51 1.55 7.68
CA GLY A 66 3.15 0.16 7.41
C GLY A 66 1.87 0.02 6.59
N LEU A 67 0.85 0.81 6.91
CA LEU A 67 -0.41 0.82 6.17
C LEU A 67 -0.28 1.46 4.77
N THR A 68 0.61 2.43 4.59
CA THR A 68 0.94 3.00 3.27
C THR A 68 1.75 2.01 2.44
N LEU A 69 2.59 1.18 3.05
CA LEU A 69 3.33 0.15 2.32
C LEU A 69 2.40 -0.99 1.86
N LEU A 70 1.39 -1.33 2.66
CA LEU A 70 0.40 -2.36 2.34
C LEU A 70 -0.71 -1.89 1.38
N PHE A 71 -1.13 -0.64 1.49
CA PHE A 71 -2.30 -0.12 0.77
C PHE A 71 -2.02 1.13 -0.07
N GLY A 72 -0.82 1.66 -0.07
CA GLY A 72 -0.40 2.82 -0.86
C GLY A 72 -1.20 4.09 -0.56
N PHE A 73 -1.40 4.89 -1.62
CA PHE A 73 -2.25 6.08 -1.70
C PHE A 73 -3.61 5.95 -1.02
N LEU A 74 -4.13 4.73 -1.00
CA LEU A 74 -5.43 4.41 -0.43
C LEU A 74 -5.53 4.67 1.07
N HIS A 75 -4.40 4.68 1.79
CA HIS A 75 -4.38 4.91 3.23
C HIS A 75 -4.14 6.38 3.59
N TRP A 76 -3.19 7.06 2.95
CA TRP A 76 -2.77 8.39 3.38
C TRP A 76 -3.61 9.54 2.80
N MET A 77 -4.22 9.38 1.63
CA MET A 77 -5.10 10.40 1.05
C MET A 77 -6.33 10.76 1.92
N PRO A 78 -7.10 9.79 2.46
CA PRO A 78 -8.21 10.13 3.35
C PRO A 78 -7.75 10.79 4.65
N LEU A 79 -6.56 10.44 5.15
CA LEU A 79 -5.97 11.08 6.33
C LEU A 79 -5.55 12.52 6.04
N ALA A 80 -4.93 12.77 4.88
CA ALA A 80 -4.59 14.11 4.42
C ALA A 80 -5.85 14.97 4.20
N LYS A 81 -6.93 14.39 3.63
CA LYS A 81 -8.21 15.08 3.44
C LYS A 81 -8.86 15.45 4.78
N ALA A 82 -8.94 14.51 5.73
CA ALA A 82 -9.51 14.76 7.05
C ALA A 82 -8.72 15.83 7.82
N ASN A 83 -7.39 15.77 7.78
CA ASN A 83 -6.53 16.76 8.42
C ASN A 83 -6.62 18.15 7.76
N ARG A 84 -6.73 18.20 6.42
CA ARG A 84 -6.92 19.47 5.70
C ARG A 84 -8.27 20.12 5.99
N GLN A 85 -9.31 19.32 6.26
CA GLN A 85 -10.60 19.81 6.73
C GLN A 85 -10.54 20.31 8.18
N ALA A 86 -9.77 19.66 9.05
CA ALA A 86 -9.57 20.14 10.42
C ALA A 86 -8.72 21.43 10.52
N ALA A 87 -7.81 21.66 9.59
CA ALA A 87 -6.94 22.84 9.55
C ALA A 87 -7.57 24.08 8.89
N ASN A 88 -8.73 23.94 8.22
CA ASN A 88 -9.47 25.03 7.60
C ASN A 88 -10.97 24.88 7.96
N PRO A 89 -11.35 25.20 9.21
CA PRO A 89 -12.73 25.06 9.70
C PRO A 89 -13.72 26.02 9.02
#